data_AF-A0A6J7JJ18-F1
#
_entry.id   AF-A0A6J7JJ18-F1
#
_cell.length_a   1.000
_cell.length_b   1.000
_cell.length_c   1.000
_cell.angle_alpha   90.00
_cell.angle_beta   90.00
_cell.angle_gamma   90.00
#
_symmetry.space_group_name_H-M   'P 1'
#
loop_
_entity.id
_entity.type
_entity.pdbx_description
1 polymer ?
#
loop_
_entity_poly.entity_id
_entity_poly.type
_entity_poly.pdbx_seq_one_letter_code
_entity_poly.pdbx_strand_id
1 'polypeptide(L)'
;MTEAAQKSVPSLLGAIGKRVTIRLREPSGGFRDIVGILQSERKLINAKSETITFSPDEIAIWREIKPLPDLAGKGAPYSQRIIELEKLSDLTWPAERVIEYGKWRIRISDGFTMRANSTLPTGSAPHGEPPSDLAEAVKYVTDLYRENGLTPTFTIPLPLYEELDKYLEDNGWKIKVGANYLIRDIGSVDLTCHPEFTVEISDNPSNSWLDIRSDQALEKLMLRHPARYGAIKSGEEIIAVGRIATSGSWAIVARLFVDPAHRGKGLAKILMNHLMASASGDGATKIALQVDDENGAALALYQSMGFRTHHKYVTRTLDKELIVN
;
A
#
# COMPACT_ATOMS: atom_id res chain seq x y z
N MET A 1 -11.69 -53.95 -21.29
CA MET A 1 -10.64 -53.05 -20.79
C MET A 1 -10.89 -51.69 -21.40
N THR A 2 -11.40 -50.76 -20.61
CA THR A 2 -11.81 -49.42 -21.04
C THR A 2 -10.60 -48.52 -21.23
N GLU A 3 -10.50 -47.90 -22.41
CA GLU A 3 -9.63 -46.77 -22.71
C GLU A 3 -9.91 -45.63 -21.71
N ALA A 4 -9.04 -45.51 -20.72
CA ALA A 4 -9.01 -44.32 -19.88
C ALA A 4 -8.34 -43.20 -20.68
N ALA A 5 -9.13 -42.19 -21.05
CA ALA A 5 -8.72 -40.99 -21.76
C ALA A 5 -7.44 -40.38 -21.17
N GLN A 6 -6.32 -40.50 -21.91
CA GLN A 6 -5.17 -39.63 -21.75
C GLN A 6 -5.61 -38.20 -22.06
N LYS A 7 -5.82 -37.38 -21.03
CA LYS A 7 -5.89 -35.92 -21.20
C LYS A 7 -4.62 -35.50 -21.94
N SER A 8 -4.78 -34.92 -23.14
CA SER A 8 -3.67 -34.44 -23.95
C SER A 8 -2.81 -33.47 -23.14
N VAL A 9 -1.56 -33.85 -22.90
CA VAL A 9 -0.58 -32.90 -22.36
C VAL A 9 -0.43 -31.80 -23.43
N PRO A 10 -0.60 -30.51 -23.09
CA PRO A 10 -0.41 -29.43 -24.05
C PRO A 10 0.95 -29.57 -24.74
N SER A 11 1.06 -29.20 -26.02
CA SER A 11 2.36 -29.15 -26.69
C SER A 11 3.18 -27.98 -26.13
N LEU A 12 4.50 -28.16 -26.01
CA LEU A 12 5.41 -27.09 -25.57
C LEU A 12 5.34 -25.88 -26.53
N LEU A 13 5.16 -26.14 -27.82
CA LEU A 13 4.94 -25.13 -28.86
C LEU A 13 3.73 -24.22 -28.55
N GLY A 14 2.65 -24.76 -27.96
CA GLY A 14 1.47 -24.00 -27.54
C GLY A 14 1.70 -23.12 -26.29
N ALA A 15 2.89 -23.17 -25.69
CA ALA A 15 3.30 -22.34 -24.56
C ALA A 15 4.32 -21.25 -24.93
N ILE A 16 4.66 -21.09 -26.22
CA ILE A 16 5.53 -19.98 -26.67
C ILE A 16 4.87 -18.64 -26.28
N GLY A 17 5.67 -17.72 -25.75
CA GLY A 17 5.24 -16.44 -25.17
C GLY A 17 4.69 -16.54 -23.74
N LYS A 18 4.48 -17.75 -23.20
CA LYS A 18 3.98 -17.96 -21.84
C LYS A 18 5.12 -18.21 -20.86
N ARG A 19 4.88 -17.90 -19.59
CA ARG A 19 5.80 -18.25 -18.51
C ARG A 19 5.67 -19.74 -18.21
N VAL A 20 6.78 -20.46 -18.19
CA VAL A 20 6.83 -21.91 -17.94
C VAL A 20 7.89 -22.23 -16.89
N THR A 21 7.73 -23.37 -16.23
CA THR A 21 8.81 -24.07 -15.53
C THR A 21 9.04 -25.40 -16.24
N ILE A 22 10.29 -25.68 -16.56
CA ILE A 22 10.71 -26.89 -17.26
C ILE A 22 11.72 -27.60 -16.36
N ARG A 23 11.44 -28.85 -16.03
CA ARG A 23 12.37 -29.74 -15.35
C ARG A 23 13.15 -30.54 -16.39
N LEU A 24 14.46 -30.41 -16.36
CA LEU A 24 15.39 -31.07 -17.28
C LEU A 24 16.14 -32.19 -16.55
N ARG A 25 16.35 -33.31 -17.23
CA ARG A 25 17.23 -34.41 -16.80
C ARG A 25 18.68 -33.97 -16.97
N GLU A 26 19.52 -34.27 -15.99
CA GLU A 26 20.95 -34.00 -16.11
C GLU A 26 21.75 -35.26 -16.53
N PRO A 27 22.81 -35.12 -17.35
CA PRO A 27 23.65 -36.25 -17.76
C PRO A 27 24.33 -36.98 -16.60
N SER A 28 24.64 -36.27 -15.50
CA SER A 28 25.23 -36.82 -14.27
C SER A 28 24.23 -37.58 -13.38
N GLY A 29 22.96 -37.66 -13.80
CA GLY A 29 21.85 -38.10 -12.96
C GLY A 29 21.27 -36.93 -12.16
N GLY A 30 19.95 -36.97 -11.96
CA GLY A 30 19.20 -35.91 -11.27
C GLY A 30 18.41 -35.00 -12.21
N PHE A 31 17.93 -33.88 -11.66
CA PHE A 31 17.09 -32.93 -12.36
C PHE A 31 17.47 -31.49 -11.99
N ARG A 32 17.34 -30.58 -12.96
CA ARG A 32 17.37 -29.13 -12.72
C ARG A 32 16.09 -28.47 -13.24
N ASP A 33 15.67 -27.40 -12.58
CA ASP A 33 14.49 -26.62 -12.98
C ASP A 33 14.92 -25.29 -13.60
N ILE A 34 14.33 -24.96 -14.76
CA ILE A 34 14.47 -23.66 -15.42
C ILE A 34 13.11 -22.97 -15.50
N VAL A 35 13.09 -21.66 -15.28
CA VAL A 35 11.85 -20.86 -15.23
C VAL A 35 12.00 -19.59 -16.04
N GLY A 36 11.02 -19.29 -16.89
CA GLY A 36 10.99 -18.05 -17.65
C GLY A 36 9.93 -18.02 -18.74
N ILE A 37 9.99 -17.00 -19.61
CA ILE A 37 9.09 -16.86 -20.76
C ILE A 37 9.65 -17.68 -21.91
N LEU A 38 8.90 -18.67 -22.37
CA LEU A 38 9.30 -19.54 -23.48
C LEU A 38 9.37 -18.74 -24.78
N GLN A 39 10.54 -18.70 -25.42
CA GLN A 39 10.75 -18.01 -26.70
C GLN A 39 10.63 -18.98 -27.88
N SER A 40 11.04 -20.23 -27.67
CA SER A 40 10.90 -21.34 -28.62
C SER A 40 10.95 -22.66 -27.86
N GLU A 41 10.78 -23.79 -28.54
CA GLU A 41 10.88 -25.12 -27.93
C GLU A 41 12.27 -25.46 -27.36
N ARG A 42 13.26 -24.58 -27.54
CA ARG A 42 14.64 -24.77 -27.07
C ARG A 42 15.19 -23.61 -26.26
N LYS A 43 14.42 -22.54 -26.08
CA LYS A 43 14.89 -21.29 -25.47
C LYS A 43 13.82 -20.65 -24.60
N LEU A 44 14.23 -20.17 -23.43
CA LEU A 44 13.42 -19.29 -22.58
C LEU A 44 14.25 -18.11 -22.07
N ILE A 45 13.57 -17.03 -21.68
CA ILE A 45 14.18 -15.87 -21.02
C ILE A 45 13.76 -15.89 -19.54
N ASN A 46 14.73 -15.92 -18.63
CA ASN A 46 14.46 -15.97 -17.19
C ASN A 46 14.09 -14.57 -16.62
N ALA A 47 13.81 -14.49 -15.32
CA ALA A 47 13.42 -13.25 -14.66
C ALA A 47 14.54 -12.17 -14.62
N LYS A 48 15.79 -12.55 -14.90
CA LYS A 48 16.95 -11.65 -15.00
C LYS A 48 17.23 -11.20 -16.45
N SER A 49 16.30 -11.48 -17.37
CA SER A 49 16.45 -11.24 -18.81
C SER A 49 17.58 -12.06 -19.47
N GLU A 50 18.01 -13.15 -18.83
CA GLU A 50 19.03 -14.05 -19.38
C GLU A 50 18.39 -15.12 -20.26
N THR A 51 19.01 -15.40 -21.40
CA THR A 51 18.55 -16.48 -22.30
C THR A 51 19.09 -17.82 -21.82
N ILE A 52 18.18 -18.76 -21.56
CA ILE A 52 18.49 -20.14 -21.21
C ILE A 52 18.14 -21.04 -22.39
N THR A 53 19.13 -21.78 -22.90
CA THR A 53 18.94 -22.79 -23.95
C THR A 53 18.86 -24.18 -23.31
N PHE A 54 18.03 -25.06 -23.86
CA PHE A 54 17.85 -26.44 -23.39
C PHE A 54 17.52 -27.38 -24.56
N SER A 55 17.72 -28.68 -24.37
CA SER A 55 17.28 -29.68 -25.35
C SER A 55 15.86 -30.16 -25.01
N PRO A 56 14.95 -30.27 -26.00
CA PRO A 56 13.64 -30.90 -25.80
C PRO A 56 13.73 -32.33 -25.27
N ASP A 57 14.79 -33.07 -25.64
CA ASP A 57 15.02 -34.46 -25.22
C ASP A 57 15.39 -34.57 -23.73
N GLU A 58 15.84 -33.48 -23.12
CA GLU A 58 16.14 -33.41 -21.68
C GLU A 58 14.89 -33.18 -20.84
N ILE A 59 13.75 -32.82 -21.42
CA ILE A 59 12.54 -32.44 -20.67
C ILE A 59 11.96 -33.66 -19.96
N ALA A 60 11.98 -33.63 -18.63
CA ALA A 60 11.28 -34.61 -17.80
C ALA A 60 9.81 -34.26 -17.63
N ILE A 61 9.53 -33.00 -17.32
CA ILE A 61 8.18 -32.44 -17.17
C ILE A 61 8.24 -30.93 -17.36
N TRP A 62 7.16 -30.35 -17.85
CA TRP A 62 6.99 -28.91 -17.85
C TRP A 62 5.56 -28.54 -17.45
N ARG A 63 5.38 -27.30 -16.99
CA ARG A 63 4.05 -26.72 -16.79
C ARG A 63 4.05 -25.24 -17.16
N GLU A 64 2.94 -24.80 -17.75
CA GLU A 64 2.62 -23.38 -17.85
C GLU A 64 2.42 -22.82 -16.44
N ILE A 65 3.13 -21.74 -16.12
CA ILE A 65 2.89 -20.94 -14.93
C ILE A 65 1.83 -19.93 -15.31
N LYS A 66 0.57 -20.28 -15.03
CA LYS A 66 -0.52 -19.32 -15.13
C LYS A 66 -0.28 -18.21 -14.10
N PRO A 67 -0.26 -16.93 -14.52
CA PRO A 67 -0.23 -15.83 -13.58
C PRO A 67 -1.37 -16.02 -12.59
N LEU A 68 -1.05 -16.07 -11.29
CA LEU A 68 -2.09 -15.92 -10.29
C LEU A 68 -2.67 -14.51 -10.46
N PRO A 69 -4.00 -14.34 -10.30
CA PRO A 69 -4.56 -13.01 -10.33
C PRO A 69 -3.84 -12.17 -9.26
N ASP A 70 -3.28 -11.06 -9.70
CA ASP A 70 -2.67 -10.07 -8.82
C ASP A 70 -3.81 -9.40 -8.06
N LEU A 71 -4.13 -9.94 -6.89
CA LEU A 71 -5.23 -9.48 -6.04
C LEU A 71 -4.66 -8.79 -4.80
N ALA A 72 -5.39 -7.81 -4.28
CA ALA A 72 -4.95 -6.90 -3.22
C ALA A 72 -4.31 -7.60 -2.02
N GLY A 73 -4.79 -8.79 -1.64
CA GLY A 73 -4.14 -9.57 -0.58
C GLY A 73 -3.92 -11.02 -0.93
N LYS A 74 -3.44 -11.27 -2.15
CA LYS A 74 -2.75 -12.50 -2.55
C LYS A 74 -1.44 -12.11 -3.28
N GLY A 75 -0.64 -13.10 -3.64
CA GLY A 75 0.51 -12.93 -4.56
C GLY A 75 1.84 -12.52 -3.94
N ALA A 76 1.87 -12.00 -2.71
CA ALA A 76 3.10 -11.69 -1.97
C ALA A 76 3.05 -12.28 -0.55
N PRO A 77 4.19 -12.70 0.03
CA PRO A 77 4.32 -12.97 1.45
C PRO A 77 3.78 -11.80 2.29
N TYR A 78 3.14 -12.10 3.41
CA TYR A 78 2.45 -11.11 4.23
C TYR A 78 3.35 -9.95 4.68
N SER A 79 4.55 -10.25 5.17
CA SER A 79 5.55 -9.26 5.59
C SER A 79 6.01 -8.36 4.43
N GLN A 80 6.21 -8.93 3.24
CA GLN A 80 6.56 -8.15 2.05
C GLN A 80 5.42 -7.22 1.62
N ARG A 81 4.18 -7.68 1.72
CA ARG A 81 3.00 -6.85 1.41
C ARG A 81 2.83 -5.70 2.42
N ILE A 82 3.13 -5.90 3.70
CA ILE A 82 3.17 -4.82 4.70
C ILE A 82 4.17 -3.75 4.25
N ILE A 83 5.42 -4.14 3.96
CA ILE A 83 6.48 -3.20 3.54
C ILE A 83 6.09 -2.45 2.26
N GLU A 84 5.51 -3.14 1.27
CA GLU A 84 5.04 -2.54 0.03
C GLU A 84 3.96 -1.47 0.27
N LEU A 85 2.93 -1.79 1.07
CA LEU A 85 1.84 -0.87 1.36
C LEU A 85 2.30 0.34 2.19
N GLU A 86 3.22 0.14 3.12
CA GLU A 86 3.77 1.23 3.92
C GLU A 86 4.64 2.17 3.08
N LYS A 87 5.48 1.62 2.18
CA LYS A 87 6.22 2.40 1.18
C LYS A 87 5.29 3.17 0.24
N LEU A 88 4.18 2.56 -0.16
CA LEU A 88 3.18 3.21 -1.00
C LEU A 88 2.48 4.36 -0.26
N SER A 89 2.17 4.17 1.02
CA SER A 89 1.61 5.24 1.87
C SER A 89 2.57 6.41 2.05
N ASP A 90 3.86 6.13 2.21
CA ASP A 90 4.91 7.16 2.23
C ASP A 90 5.03 7.90 0.89
N LEU A 91 5.09 7.15 -0.22
CA LEU A 91 5.24 7.70 -1.57
C LEU A 91 4.09 8.64 -1.95
N THR A 92 2.85 8.25 -1.62
CA THR A 92 1.63 8.98 -2.01
C THR A 92 1.28 10.15 -1.08
N TRP A 93 2.04 10.30 0.01
CA TRP A 93 1.92 11.37 1.00
C TRP A 93 3.31 11.77 1.54
N PRO A 94 4.20 12.28 0.67
CA PRO A 94 5.62 12.39 0.97
C PRO A 94 5.92 13.53 1.94
N ALA A 95 6.80 13.26 2.91
CA ALA A 95 7.30 14.26 3.84
C ALA A 95 8.09 15.39 3.15
N GLU A 96 8.28 16.51 3.86
CA GLU A 96 9.10 17.62 3.35
C GLU A 96 10.57 17.23 3.23
N ARG A 97 11.04 16.53 4.25
CA ARG A 97 12.41 16.04 4.31
C ARG A 97 12.40 14.61 4.83
N VAL A 98 13.24 13.80 4.22
CA VAL A 98 13.46 12.41 4.62
C VAL A 98 14.93 12.21 4.94
N ILE A 99 15.21 11.54 6.06
CA ILE A 99 16.54 11.08 6.44
C ILE A 99 16.52 9.57 6.54
N GLU A 100 17.41 8.90 5.82
CA GLU A 100 17.63 7.46 5.95
C GLU A 100 18.67 7.21 7.05
N TYR A 101 18.31 6.43 8.05
CA TYR A 101 19.19 6.01 9.13
C TYR A 101 19.15 4.49 9.22
N GLY A 102 20.12 3.83 8.58
CA GLY A 102 20.02 2.40 8.29
C GLY A 102 18.85 2.13 7.34
N LYS A 103 17.88 1.31 7.76
CA LYS A 103 16.59 1.12 7.08
C LYS A 103 15.41 1.78 7.79
N TRP A 104 15.69 2.71 8.70
CA TRP A 104 14.69 3.61 9.24
C TRP A 104 14.60 4.87 8.40
N ARG A 105 13.38 5.14 7.94
CA ARG A 105 13.06 6.33 7.16
C ARG A 105 12.44 7.36 8.09
N ILE A 106 13.21 8.39 8.43
CA ILE A 106 12.79 9.46 9.34
C ILE A 106 12.15 10.57 8.53
N ARG A 107 10.85 10.79 8.73
CA ARG A 107 10.03 11.73 7.96
C ARG A 107 9.82 13.00 8.77
N ILE A 108 10.22 14.13 8.22
CA ILE A 108 10.19 15.44 8.87
C ILE A 108 9.35 16.39 8.01
N SER A 109 8.30 16.93 8.62
CA SER A 109 7.44 17.98 8.05
C SER A 109 7.04 18.95 9.18
N ASP A 110 6.06 19.83 8.96
CA ASP A 110 5.62 20.85 9.94
C ASP A 110 4.83 20.30 11.14
N GLY A 111 5.09 19.06 11.58
CA GLY A 111 4.38 18.40 12.68
C GLY A 111 2.98 17.89 12.33
N PHE A 112 2.49 18.17 11.11
CA PHE A 112 1.17 17.75 10.65
C PHE A 112 1.20 16.48 9.78
N THR A 113 0.20 15.65 10.04
CA THR A 113 0.05 14.25 9.61
C THR A 113 1.19 13.35 10.12
N MET A 114 0.85 12.38 10.97
CA MET A 114 1.82 11.39 11.45
C MET A 114 2.46 10.60 10.29
N ARG A 115 1.75 10.48 9.15
CA ARG A 115 2.26 9.83 7.94
C ARG A 115 3.44 10.56 7.30
N ALA A 116 3.49 11.90 7.39
CA ALA A 116 4.61 12.71 6.90
C ALA A 116 5.58 13.15 8.03
N ASN A 117 5.28 12.77 9.28
CA ASN A 117 6.00 13.25 10.46
C ASN A 117 6.19 12.13 11.51
N SER A 118 6.87 11.06 11.12
CA SER A 118 7.26 9.96 12.01
C SER A 118 8.35 9.08 11.38
N THR A 119 9.10 8.36 12.21
CA THR A 119 10.04 7.33 11.75
C THR A 119 9.28 6.08 11.32
N LEU A 120 9.56 5.60 10.12
CA LEU A 120 9.03 4.36 9.56
C LEU A 120 10.15 3.33 9.39
N PRO A 121 10.11 2.19 10.11
CA PRO A 121 11.02 1.07 9.84
C PRO A 121 10.68 0.41 8.51
N THR A 122 11.67 0.24 7.63
CA THR A 122 11.49 -0.35 6.28
C THR A 122 12.37 -1.56 6.02
N GLY A 123 13.26 -1.90 6.95
CA GLY A 123 14.15 -3.05 6.89
C GLY A 123 13.52 -4.34 7.37
N SER A 124 14.34 -5.36 7.51
CA SER A 124 13.92 -6.65 8.05
C SER A 124 13.51 -6.56 9.53
N ALA A 125 12.52 -7.37 9.92
CA ALA A 125 12.18 -7.62 11.32
C ALA A 125 13.41 -8.10 12.13
N PRO A 126 13.43 -7.91 13.46
CA PRO A 126 12.32 -7.43 14.29
C PRO A 126 12.32 -5.91 14.51
N HIS A 127 13.44 -5.22 14.24
CA HIS A 127 13.58 -3.79 14.51
C HIS A 127 13.64 -2.91 13.25
N GLY A 128 13.61 -3.49 12.04
CA GLY A 128 13.68 -2.73 10.81
C GLY A 128 15.08 -2.21 10.47
N GLU A 129 16.12 -2.96 10.84
CA GLU A 129 17.54 -2.73 10.52
C GLU A 129 18.06 -1.29 10.78
N PRO A 130 18.00 -0.79 12.03
CA PRO A 130 18.77 0.41 12.40
C PRO A 130 20.29 0.16 12.25
N PRO A 131 21.10 1.22 12.05
CA PRO A 131 22.54 1.08 11.79
C PRO A 131 23.38 0.89 13.07
N SER A 132 22.80 1.11 14.24
CA SER A 132 23.41 0.96 15.56
C SER A 132 22.52 0.08 16.45
N ASP A 133 22.92 -0.13 17.71
CA ASP A 133 22.02 -0.80 18.66
C ASP A 133 20.72 -0.01 18.84
N LEU A 134 19.68 -0.71 19.28
CA LEU A 134 18.33 -0.18 19.30
C LEU A 134 18.20 1.05 20.22
N ALA A 135 18.92 1.09 21.34
CA ALA A 135 18.85 2.20 22.28
C ALA A 135 19.49 3.47 21.71
N GLU A 136 20.70 3.35 21.13
CA GLU A 136 21.36 4.45 20.44
C GLU A 136 20.54 4.95 19.25
N ALA A 137 19.96 4.03 18.46
CA ALA A 137 19.15 4.39 17.30
C ALA A 137 17.87 5.16 17.69
N VAL A 138 17.15 4.71 18.73
CA VAL A 138 15.96 5.42 19.23
C VAL A 138 16.34 6.78 19.83
N LYS A 139 17.50 6.88 20.50
CA LYS A 139 18.02 8.17 20.99
C LYS A 139 18.30 9.12 19.83
N TYR A 140 18.96 8.65 18.77
CA TYR A 140 19.22 9.47 17.58
C TYR A 140 17.92 10.04 16.97
N VAL A 141 16.90 9.19 16.79
CA VAL A 141 15.59 9.63 16.30
C VAL A 141 14.96 10.68 17.23
N THR A 142 15.06 10.45 18.54
CA THR A 142 14.50 11.34 19.56
C THR A 142 15.13 12.73 19.50
N ASP A 143 16.46 12.78 19.47
CA ASP A 143 17.21 14.04 19.42
C ASP A 143 16.91 14.78 18.11
N LEU A 144 16.92 14.08 16.97
CA LEU A 144 16.63 14.65 15.67
C LEU A 144 15.23 15.29 15.61
N TYR A 145 14.18 14.63 16.11
CA TYR A 145 12.85 15.24 16.15
C TYR A 145 12.83 16.48 17.05
N ARG A 146 13.46 16.42 18.23
CA ARG A 146 13.50 17.54 19.18
C ARG A 146 14.26 18.76 18.63
N GLU A 147 15.38 18.54 17.94
CA GLU A 147 16.16 19.59 17.25
C GLU A 147 15.33 20.31 16.17
N ASN A 148 14.37 19.61 15.55
CA ASN A 148 13.45 20.18 14.58
C ASN A 148 12.18 20.78 15.23
N GLY A 149 12.12 20.85 16.57
CA GLY A 149 10.95 21.35 17.30
C GLY A 149 9.75 20.42 17.30
N LEU A 150 9.92 19.15 16.90
CA LEU A 150 8.87 18.16 16.70
C LEU A 150 8.81 17.16 17.87
N THR A 151 7.65 16.52 18.03
CA THR A 151 7.49 15.39 18.94
C THR A 151 8.11 14.14 18.31
N PRO A 152 9.05 13.45 19.00
CA PRO A 152 9.56 12.16 18.55
C PRO A 152 8.42 11.19 18.32
N THR A 153 8.36 10.63 17.10
CA THR A 153 7.22 9.82 16.66
C THR A 153 7.70 8.63 15.84
N PHE A 154 7.18 7.44 16.10
CA PHE A 154 7.34 6.24 15.27
C PHE A 154 5.98 5.79 14.73
N THR A 155 5.92 5.42 13.45
CA THR A 155 4.82 4.60 12.91
C THR A 155 5.33 3.17 12.75
N ILE A 156 4.61 2.23 13.36
CA ILE A 156 5.06 0.86 13.56
C ILE A 156 4.06 -0.11 12.92
N PRO A 157 4.37 -0.62 11.72
CA PRO A 157 3.57 -1.66 11.07
C PRO A 157 3.60 -2.97 11.88
N LEU A 158 2.42 -3.44 12.31
CA LEU A 158 2.23 -4.67 13.07
C LEU A 158 1.63 -5.76 12.18
N PRO A 159 2.02 -7.04 12.37
CA PRO A 159 2.86 -7.57 13.46
C PRO A 159 4.37 -7.54 13.15
N LEU A 160 4.80 -6.87 12.07
CA LEU A 160 6.17 -7.00 11.56
C LEU A 160 7.25 -6.53 12.55
N TYR A 161 6.96 -5.49 13.32
CA TYR A 161 7.89 -4.87 14.27
C TYR A 161 7.36 -4.86 15.71
N GLU A 162 6.74 -5.97 16.15
CA GLU A 162 6.24 -6.12 17.52
C GLU A 162 7.32 -5.92 18.59
N GLU A 163 8.55 -6.38 18.36
CA GLU A 163 9.64 -6.18 19.32
C GLU A 163 10.07 -4.71 19.41
N LEU A 164 10.05 -3.96 18.30
CA LEU A 164 10.29 -2.52 18.32
C LEU A 164 9.15 -1.79 19.05
N ASP A 165 7.89 -2.18 18.79
CA ASP A 165 6.73 -1.63 19.47
C ASP A 165 6.83 -1.81 20.99
N LYS A 166 7.15 -3.04 21.41
CA LYS A 166 7.35 -3.39 22.81
C LYS A 166 8.53 -2.63 23.43
N TYR A 167 9.65 -2.53 22.73
CA TYR A 167 10.80 -1.75 23.21
C TYR A 167 10.41 -0.30 23.47
N LEU A 168 9.70 0.34 22.54
CA LEU A 168 9.27 1.73 22.69
C LEU A 168 8.28 1.87 23.86
N GLU A 169 7.33 0.95 24.01
CA GLU A 169 6.43 0.89 25.16
C GLU A 169 7.16 0.82 26.49
N ASP A 170 8.08 -0.14 26.62
CA ASP A 170 8.87 -0.38 27.83
C ASP A 170 9.75 0.83 28.18
N ASN A 171 10.04 1.71 27.21
CA ASN A 171 10.79 2.95 27.37
C ASN A 171 9.91 4.21 27.37
N GLY A 172 8.61 4.07 27.72
CA GLY A 172 7.73 5.19 28.02
C GLY A 172 7.02 5.83 26.83
N TRP A 173 7.20 5.31 25.62
CA TRP A 173 6.49 5.81 24.43
C TRP A 173 5.01 5.42 24.48
N LYS A 174 4.14 6.38 24.24
CA LYS A 174 2.68 6.20 24.31
C LYS A 174 2.08 6.01 22.93
N ILE A 175 1.05 5.17 22.84
CA ILE A 175 0.25 5.06 21.61
C ILE A 175 -0.51 6.37 21.44
N LYS A 176 -0.28 7.02 20.30
CA LYS A 176 -1.01 8.21 19.88
C LYS A 176 -2.20 7.87 18.99
N VAL A 177 -2.03 6.88 18.10
CA VAL A 177 -3.07 6.37 17.19
C VAL A 177 -2.85 4.88 16.98
N GLY A 178 -3.92 4.09 17.04
CA GLY A 178 -3.99 2.74 16.48
C GLY A 178 -4.83 2.77 15.21
N ALA A 179 -4.39 2.11 14.15
CA ALA A 179 -5.09 2.15 12.87
C ALA A 179 -5.02 0.83 12.09
N ASN A 180 -6.03 0.61 11.28
CA ASN A 180 -6.11 -0.48 10.32
C ASN A 180 -5.69 -0.01 8.94
N TYR A 181 -4.86 -0.80 8.28
CA TYR A 181 -4.63 -0.71 6.84
C TYR A 181 -5.64 -1.63 6.14
N LEU A 182 -6.58 -1.05 5.42
CA LEU A 182 -7.60 -1.77 4.68
C LEU A 182 -7.24 -1.85 3.19
N ILE A 183 -7.59 -2.96 2.57
CA ILE A 183 -7.34 -3.22 1.14
C ILE A 183 -8.58 -3.79 0.46
N ARG A 184 -8.68 -3.58 -0.86
CA ARG A 184 -9.70 -4.18 -1.73
C ARG A 184 -9.20 -4.23 -3.18
N ASP A 185 -9.68 -5.20 -3.95
CA ASP A 185 -9.66 -5.15 -5.41
C ASP A 185 -10.76 -4.19 -5.91
N ILE A 186 -10.43 -3.27 -6.83
CA ILE A 186 -11.38 -2.23 -7.26
C ILE A 186 -12.59 -2.88 -7.96
N GLY A 187 -12.33 -3.64 -9.04
CA GLY A 187 -13.39 -4.27 -9.85
C GLY A 187 -14.29 -3.25 -10.54
N SER A 188 -15.51 -3.65 -10.91
CA SER A 188 -16.54 -2.73 -11.41
C SER A 188 -17.10 -1.87 -10.27
N VAL A 189 -17.28 -0.58 -10.54
CA VAL A 189 -17.86 0.38 -9.58
C VAL A 189 -19.16 0.97 -10.12
N ASP A 190 -20.09 1.25 -9.21
CA ASP A 190 -21.36 1.90 -9.52
C ASP A 190 -21.21 3.41 -9.38
N LEU A 191 -21.35 4.12 -10.50
CA LEU A 191 -21.23 5.58 -10.59
C LEU A 191 -22.59 6.28 -10.52
N THR A 192 -23.63 5.56 -10.11
CA THR A 192 -24.94 6.16 -9.89
C THR A 192 -24.86 7.21 -8.78
N CYS A 193 -25.29 8.42 -9.11
CA CYS A 193 -25.38 9.54 -8.18
C CYS A 193 -26.83 10.04 -8.14
N HIS A 194 -27.29 10.46 -6.96
CA HIS A 194 -28.62 11.06 -6.86
C HIS A 194 -28.65 12.38 -7.64
N PRO A 195 -29.75 12.72 -8.35
CA PRO A 195 -29.80 13.91 -9.22
C PRO A 195 -29.58 15.24 -8.51
N GLU A 196 -29.76 15.28 -7.18
CA GLU A 196 -29.50 16.48 -6.37
C GLU A 196 -28.00 16.77 -6.19
N PHE A 197 -27.14 15.80 -6.48
CA PHE A 197 -25.70 15.87 -6.26
C PHE A 197 -24.91 15.79 -7.56
N THR A 198 -23.83 16.57 -7.63
CA THR A 198 -22.84 16.49 -8.71
C THR A 198 -21.51 16.01 -8.16
N VAL A 199 -20.87 15.05 -8.84
CA VAL A 199 -19.54 14.56 -8.47
C VAL A 199 -18.51 15.10 -9.46
N GLU A 200 -17.48 15.76 -8.95
CA GLU A 200 -16.38 16.31 -9.74
C GLU A 200 -15.07 15.63 -9.31
N ILE A 201 -14.21 15.35 -10.29
CA ILE A 201 -12.84 14.85 -10.08
C ILE A 201 -11.87 15.84 -10.74
N SER A 202 -10.91 16.35 -9.99
CA SER A 202 -9.87 17.26 -10.46
C SER A 202 -8.47 16.73 -10.16
N ASP A 203 -7.46 17.31 -10.83
CA ASP A 203 -6.04 16.99 -10.59
C ASP A 203 -5.43 17.74 -9.42
N ASN A 204 -6.12 18.77 -8.93
CA ASN A 204 -5.67 19.63 -7.84
C ASN A 204 -6.86 19.97 -6.94
N PRO A 205 -6.64 20.16 -5.62
CA PRO A 205 -7.69 20.64 -4.74
C PRO A 205 -8.00 22.11 -5.08
N SER A 206 -9.27 22.48 -5.12
CA SER A 206 -9.68 23.90 -5.12
C SER A 206 -9.65 24.46 -3.71
N ASN A 207 -9.71 25.80 -3.57
CA ASN A 207 -9.90 26.43 -2.26
C ASN A 207 -11.14 25.90 -1.54
N SER A 208 -12.28 25.78 -2.25
CA SER A 208 -13.51 25.22 -1.70
C SER A 208 -13.38 23.75 -1.26
N TRP A 209 -12.52 22.97 -1.92
CA TRP A 209 -12.21 21.59 -1.52
C TRP A 209 -11.42 21.57 -0.20
N LEU A 210 -10.49 22.52 -0.01
CA LEU A 210 -9.69 22.65 1.22
C LEU A 210 -10.52 23.22 2.37
N ASP A 211 -11.43 24.17 2.09
CA ASP A 211 -12.20 24.92 3.08
C ASP A 211 -13.06 24.02 3.97
N ILE A 212 -13.66 22.97 3.40
CA ILE A 212 -14.58 22.06 4.12
C ILE A 212 -13.93 21.38 5.34
N ARG A 213 -12.60 21.25 5.36
CA ARG A 213 -11.83 20.72 6.50
C ARG A 213 -10.77 21.70 7.05
N SER A 214 -10.73 22.92 6.53
CA SER A 214 -9.68 23.91 6.82
C SER A 214 -8.27 23.34 6.57
N ASP A 215 -8.09 22.73 5.39
CA ASP A 215 -6.88 22.01 5.00
C ASP A 215 -5.81 22.84 4.29
N GLN A 216 -5.91 24.18 4.31
CA GLN A 216 -5.01 25.05 3.54
C GLN A 216 -3.53 24.83 3.91
N ALA A 217 -3.25 24.57 5.19
CA ALA A 217 -1.89 24.24 5.64
C ALA A 217 -1.34 22.92 5.09
N LEU A 218 -2.21 22.01 4.63
CA LEU A 218 -1.83 20.72 4.06
C LEU A 218 -1.68 20.75 2.54
N GLU A 219 -2.12 21.80 1.85
CA GLU A 219 -2.12 21.87 0.39
C GLU A 219 -0.73 21.59 -0.21
N LYS A 220 0.30 22.27 0.28
CA LYS A 220 1.69 22.08 -0.17
C LYS A 220 2.13 20.62 -0.01
N LEU A 221 1.73 19.95 1.06
CA LEU A 221 2.03 18.54 1.31
C LEU A 221 1.28 17.62 0.32
N MET A 222 -0.01 17.89 0.07
CA MET A 222 -0.85 17.10 -0.84
C MET A 222 -0.35 17.16 -2.28
N LEU A 223 0.13 18.32 -2.72
CA LEU A 223 0.61 18.59 -4.08
C LEU A 223 2.00 18.00 -4.39
N ARG A 224 2.74 17.50 -3.40
CA ARG A 224 4.05 16.84 -3.62
C ARG A 224 3.95 15.50 -4.35
N HIS A 225 2.75 14.94 -4.49
CA HIS A 225 2.51 13.73 -5.25
C HIS A 225 1.22 13.85 -6.07
N PRO A 226 1.24 13.51 -7.38
CA PRO A 226 0.05 13.51 -8.23
C PRO A 226 -1.11 12.70 -7.62
N ALA A 227 -2.30 13.27 -7.63
CA ALA A 227 -3.49 12.66 -7.07
C ALA A 227 -4.74 13.21 -7.75
N ARG A 228 -5.85 12.50 -7.59
CA ARG A 228 -7.18 12.95 -7.98
C ARG A 228 -7.94 13.42 -6.75
N TYR A 229 -8.61 14.55 -6.86
CA TYR A 229 -9.36 15.22 -5.81
C TYR A 229 -10.83 15.17 -6.19
N GLY A 230 -11.60 14.38 -5.45
CA GLY A 230 -13.03 14.25 -5.65
C GLY A 230 -13.80 15.19 -4.74
N ALA A 231 -14.85 15.79 -5.28
CA ALA A 231 -15.83 16.59 -4.56
C ALA A 231 -17.25 16.14 -4.91
N ILE A 232 -18.14 16.10 -3.91
CA ILE A 232 -19.58 16.08 -4.15
C ILE A 232 -20.15 17.46 -3.82
N LYS A 233 -20.93 18.01 -4.75
CA LYS A 233 -21.65 19.26 -4.59
C LYS A 233 -23.15 19.06 -4.45
N SER A 234 -23.79 19.89 -3.64
CA SER A 234 -25.24 20.12 -3.62
C SER A 234 -25.50 21.56 -4.05
N GLY A 235 -25.94 21.75 -5.29
CA GLY A 235 -25.85 23.07 -5.94
C GLY A 235 -24.38 23.48 -6.13
N GLU A 236 -24.01 24.67 -5.64
CA GLU A 236 -22.62 25.18 -5.70
C GLU A 236 -21.76 24.80 -4.49
N GLU A 237 -22.38 24.27 -3.43
CA GLU A 237 -21.70 23.96 -2.16
C GLU A 237 -21.04 22.58 -2.21
N ILE A 238 -19.76 22.49 -1.85
CA ILE A 238 -19.06 21.20 -1.65
C ILE A 238 -19.42 20.64 -0.28
N ILE A 239 -20.01 19.43 -0.28
CA ILE A 239 -20.51 18.75 0.93
C ILE A 239 -19.77 17.45 1.25
N ALA A 240 -18.95 16.96 0.33
CA ALA A 240 -18.05 15.83 0.58
C ALA A 240 -16.79 15.96 -0.27
N VAL A 241 -15.65 15.51 0.28
CA VAL A 241 -14.34 15.53 -0.37
C VAL A 241 -13.56 14.25 -0.12
N GLY A 242 -12.64 13.94 -1.02
CA GLY A 242 -11.73 12.82 -0.90
C GLY A 242 -10.58 12.92 -1.88
N ARG A 243 -9.45 12.33 -1.54
CA ARG A 243 -8.24 12.30 -2.38
C ARG A 243 -7.86 10.85 -2.64
N ILE A 244 -7.43 10.55 -3.87
CA ILE A 244 -6.87 9.26 -4.23
C ILE A 244 -5.59 9.44 -5.04
N ALA A 245 -4.53 8.73 -4.66
CA ALA A 245 -3.24 8.77 -5.34
C ALA A 245 -2.90 7.37 -5.87
N THR A 246 -2.49 7.29 -7.14
CA THR A 246 -2.22 6.02 -7.83
C THR A 246 -0.73 5.84 -8.08
N SER A 247 -0.21 4.65 -7.78
CA SER A 247 1.17 4.26 -8.13
C SER A 247 1.19 2.79 -8.55
N GLY A 248 1.55 2.55 -9.81
CA GLY A 248 1.48 1.22 -10.40
C GLY A 248 0.05 0.66 -10.36
N SER A 249 -0.11 -0.57 -9.87
CA SER A 249 -1.41 -1.23 -9.80
C SER A 249 -2.22 -0.90 -8.53
N TRP A 250 -1.70 -0.04 -7.66
CA TRP A 250 -2.32 0.35 -6.40
C TRP A 250 -2.75 1.82 -6.36
N ALA A 251 -3.81 2.10 -5.63
CA ALA A 251 -4.22 3.44 -5.24
C ALA A 251 -4.45 3.57 -3.73
N ILE A 252 -4.09 4.72 -3.15
CA ILE A 252 -4.31 5.04 -1.73
C ILE A 252 -5.33 6.15 -1.60
N VAL A 253 -6.40 5.91 -0.85
CA VAL A 253 -7.37 6.95 -0.46
C VAL A 253 -6.92 7.65 0.81
N ALA A 254 -7.06 8.98 0.80
CA ALA A 254 -6.85 9.84 1.95
C ALA A 254 -7.87 10.97 1.97
N ARG A 255 -7.98 11.66 3.11
CA ARG A 255 -8.82 12.86 3.29
C ARG A 255 -10.31 12.68 2.91
N LEU A 256 -10.84 11.45 2.95
CA LEU A 256 -12.27 11.23 2.76
C LEU A 256 -13.05 11.90 3.90
N PHE A 257 -14.02 12.73 3.55
CA PHE A 257 -14.83 13.48 4.49
C PHE A 257 -16.19 13.81 3.89
N VAL A 258 -17.20 13.77 4.75
CA VAL A 258 -18.56 14.23 4.45
C VAL A 258 -18.94 15.21 5.56
N ASP A 259 -19.42 16.38 5.15
CA ASP A 259 -19.97 17.37 6.05
C ASP A 259 -21.00 16.71 7.00
N PRO A 260 -20.83 16.85 8.33
CA PRO A 260 -21.79 16.38 9.33
C PRO A 260 -23.26 16.61 8.98
N ALA A 261 -23.63 17.76 8.42
CA ALA A 261 -25.01 18.10 8.07
C ALA A 261 -25.58 17.25 6.91
N HIS A 262 -24.69 16.60 6.15
CA HIS A 262 -25.02 15.85 4.94
C HIS A 262 -24.78 14.33 5.09
N ARG A 263 -24.47 13.85 6.30
CA ARG A 263 -24.24 12.42 6.58
C ARG A 263 -25.53 11.60 6.48
N GLY A 264 -25.37 10.27 6.38
CA GLY A 264 -26.49 9.33 6.27
C GLY A 264 -27.11 9.23 4.87
N LYS A 265 -26.66 10.04 3.91
CA LYS A 265 -27.15 10.05 2.51
C LYS A 265 -26.33 9.20 1.54
N GLY A 266 -25.41 8.36 2.03
CA GLY A 266 -24.56 7.51 1.18
C GLY A 266 -23.43 8.24 0.43
N LEU A 267 -23.22 9.54 0.65
CA LEU A 267 -22.24 10.38 -0.06
C LEU A 267 -20.82 9.82 -0.07
N ALA A 268 -20.35 9.29 1.05
CA ALA A 268 -19.01 8.72 1.15
C ALA A 268 -18.82 7.52 0.19
N LYS A 269 -19.86 6.68 0.02
CA LYS A 269 -19.83 5.54 -0.89
C LYS A 269 -19.84 5.99 -2.34
N ILE A 270 -20.68 6.98 -2.68
CA ILE A 270 -20.70 7.61 -4.01
C ILE A 270 -19.30 8.15 -4.34
N LEU A 271 -18.74 8.98 -3.47
CA LEU A 271 -17.44 9.59 -3.70
C LEU A 271 -16.33 8.55 -3.86
N MET A 272 -16.30 7.52 -3.01
CA MET A 272 -15.35 6.41 -3.11
C MET A 272 -15.45 5.67 -4.45
N ASN A 273 -16.66 5.44 -4.97
CA ASN A 273 -16.84 4.79 -6.27
C ASN A 273 -16.29 5.64 -7.42
N HIS A 274 -16.53 6.95 -7.41
CA HIS A 274 -15.97 7.85 -8.42
C HIS A 274 -14.44 7.97 -8.32
N LEU A 275 -13.89 8.02 -7.12
CA LEU A 275 -12.43 7.97 -6.90
C LEU A 275 -11.82 6.66 -7.42
N MET A 276 -12.46 5.52 -7.13
CA MET A 276 -12.03 4.21 -7.64
C MET A 276 -12.11 4.09 -9.16
N ALA A 277 -13.11 4.69 -9.81
CA ALA A 277 -13.17 4.77 -11.27
C ALA A 277 -12.03 5.61 -11.83
N SER A 278 -11.74 6.77 -11.24
CA SER A 278 -10.61 7.61 -11.65
C SER A 278 -9.28 6.88 -11.49
N ALA A 279 -9.06 6.22 -10.35
CA ALA A 279 -7.84 5.45 -10.12
C ALA A 279 -7.71 4.26 -11.08
N SER A 280 -8.82 3.59 -11.42
CA SER A 280 -8.82 2.56 -12.47
C SER A 280 -8.40 3.12 -13.84
N GLY A 281 -8.85 4.33 -14.18
CA GLY A 281 -8.41 5.05 -15.37
C GLY A 281 -6.92 5.37 -15.36
N ASP A 282 -6.34 5.57 -14.18
CA ASP A 282 -4.90 5.78 -13.96
C ASP A 282 -4.10 4.45 -13.85
N GLY A 283 -4.74 3.29 -14.06
CA GLY A 283 -4.10 1.97 -14.08
C GLY A 283 -4.16 1.18 -12.76
N ALA A 284 -4.79 1.72 -11.72
CA ALA A 284 -4.98 0.99 -10.47
C ALA A 284 -5.94 -0.19 -10.66
N THR A 285 -5.61 -1.31 -10.05
CA THR A 285 -6.51 -2.48 -9.92
C THR A 285 -6.86 -2.78 -8.47
N LYS A 286 -6.08 -2.22 -7.54
CA LYS A 286 -6.19 -2.41 -6.10
C LYS A 286 -6.26 -1.05 -5.43
N ILE A 287 -6.97 -1.00 -4.33
CA ILE A 287 -7.13 0.19 -3.52
C ILE A 287 -6.82 -0.15 -2.07
N ALA A 288 -6.18 0.78 -1.37
CA ALA A 288 -5.96 0.69 0.05
C ALA A 288 -6.21 2.03 0.74
N LEU A 289 -6.39 1.98 2.05
CA LEU A 289 -6.55 3.15 2.90
C LEU A 289 -6.14 2.82 4.33
N GLN A 290 -5.87 3.87 5.09
CA GLN A 290 -5.61 3.80 6.52
C GLN A 290 -6.78 4.44 7.27
N VAL A 291 -7.28 3.77 8.30
CA VAL A 291 -8.39 4.23 9.13
C VAL A 291 -8.10 3.97 10.60
N ASP A 292 -8.38 4.98 11.43
CA ASP A 292 -8.26 4.88 12.89
C ASP A 292 -9.16 3.76 13.44
N ASP A 293 -8.64 2.96 14.38
CA ASP A 293 -9.36 1.86 15.02
C ASP A 293 -10.59 2.36 15.79
N GLU A 294 -10.58 3.63 16.24
CA GLU A 294 -11.70 4.26 16.95
C GLU A 294 -12.77 4.81 16.00
N ASN A 295 -12.51 4.88 14.69
CA ASN A 295 -13.46 5.39 13.70
C ASN A 295 -14.43 4.31 13.21
N GLY A 296 -15.31 3.86 14.12
CA GLY A 296 -16.28 2.80 13.87
C GLY A 296 -17.20 3.07 12.66
N ALA A 297 -17.59 4.33 12.42
CA ALA A 297 -18.42 4.69 11.28
C ALA A 297 -17.68 4.51 9.93
N ALA A 298 -16.42 4.92 9.84
CA ALA A 298 -15.62 4.72 8.64
C ALA A 298 -15.29 3.22 8.43
N LEU A 299 -14.97 2.49 9.50
CA LEU A 299 -14.76 1.05 9.43
C LEU A 299 -16.00 0.32 8.87
N ALA A 300 -17.19 0.62 9.39
CA ALA A 300 -18.44 0.04 8.90
C ALA A 300 -18.72 0.39 7.43
N LEU A 301 -18.46 1.64 7.02
CA LEU A 301 -18.54 2.05 5.63
C LEU A 301 -17.61 1.20 4.75
N TYR A 302 -16.33 1.13 5.07
CA TYR A 302 -15.35 0.43 4.24
C TYR A 302 -15.62 -1.08 4.17
N GLN A 303 -16.02 -1.70 5.27
CA GLN A 303 -16.47 -3.10 5.30
C GLN A 303 -17.69 -3.34 4.39
N SER A 304 -18.69 -2.45 4.43
CA SER A 304 -19.86 -2.53 3.52
C SER A 304 -19.48 -2.37 2.04
N MET A 305 -18.34 -1.72 1.78
CA MET A 305 -17.75 -1.58 0.47
C MET A 305 -16.78 -2.73 0.15
N GLY A 306 -16.70 -3.80 0.94
CA GLY A 306 -15.87 -4.97 0.66
C GLY A 306 -14.37 -4.77 0.94
N PHE A 307 -13.96 -3.68 1.59
CA PHE A 307 -12.61 -3.58 2.13
C PHE A 307 -12.42 -4.59 3.27
N ARG A 308 -11.21 -5.13 3.36
CA ARG A 308 -10.80 -6.00 4.46
C ARG A 308 -9.53 -5.47 5.12
N THR A 309 -9.40 -5.71 6.42
CA THR A 309 -8.15 -5.43 7.12
C THR A 309 -7.03 -6.31 6.55
N HIS A 310 -5.93 -5.66 6.15
CA HIS A 310 -4.69 -6.34 5.81
C HIS A 310 -3.82 -6.49 7.05
N HIS A 311 -3.51 -5.37 7.69
CA HIS A 311 -2.65 -5.32 8.86
C HIS A 311 -2.98 -4.09 9.71
N LYS A 312 -2.43 -4.05 10.91
CA LYS A 312 -2.54 -2.90 11.81
C LYS A 312 -1.24 -2.13 11.83
N TYR A 313 -1.30 -0.89 12.24
CA TYR A 313 -0.11 -0.16 12.66
C TYR A 313 -0.48 0.72 13.84
N VAL A 314 0.53 1.05 14.65
CA VAL A 314 0.38 2.04 15.71
C VAL A 314 1.34 3.18 15.46
N THR A 315 0.93 4.38 15.81
CA THR A 315 1.84 5.52 15.94
C THR A 315 2.12 5.72 17.43
N ARG A 316 3.40 5.64 17.81
CA ARG A 316 3.86 5.95 19.17
C ARG A 316 4.55 7.31 19.21
N THR A 317 4.31 8.07 20.27
CA THR A 317 4.97 9.34 20.54
C THR A 317 5.70 9.29 21.87
N LEU A 318 6.82 10.01 21.96
CA LEU A 318 7.45 10.32 23.22
C LEU A 318 7.07 11.75 23.59
N ASP A 319 6.08 11.89 24.45
CA ASP A 319 5.59 13.19 24.89
C ASP A 319 6.70 13.98 25.59
N LYS A 320 6.63 15.31 25.49
CA LYS A 320 7.47 16.21 26.26
C LYS A 320 6.98 16.20 27.71
N GLU A 321 7.29 15.17 28.49
CA GLU A 321 7.34 15.38 29.94
C GLU A 321 8.66 16.05 30.28
N LEU A 322 8.51 17.14 31.06
CA LEU A 322 9.57 17.96 31.63
C LEU A 322 10.71 17.07 32.13
N ILE A 323 11.91 17.30 31.62
CA ILE A 323 13.11 17.00 32.39
C ILE A 323 12.98 17.89 33.63
N VAL A 324 12.35 17.38 34.68
CA VAL A 324 12.50 17.93 36.01
C VAL A 324 13.92 17.57 36.40
N ASN A 325 14.77 18.61 36.37
CA ASN A 325 16.19 18.68 36.74
C ASN A 325 16.79 17.43 37.39
#